data_AF-A0AA96DWW5-F1
#
_entry.id   AF-A0AA96DWW5-F1
#
_cell.length_a   1.000
_cell.length_b   1.000
_cell.length_c   1.000
_cell.angle_alpha   90.00
_cell.angle_beta   90.00
_cell.angle_gamma   90.00
#
_symmetry.space_group_name_H-M   'P 1'
#
loop_
_entity.id
_entity.type
_entity.pdbx_description
1 polymer ?
#
loop_
_entity_poly.entity_id
_entity_poly.type
_entity_poly.pdbx_seq_one_letter_code
_entity_poly.pdbx_strand_id
1 'polypeptide(L)'
;MKKIFLILIFLTGVIFANETIFQSVIKNVALKDTQSAINSAKKLQKELNDENFTKFLKDWKRVEANYLAGEINSDYLDTPRYIDVFNNLKEDLNSQMQRVIDGNLDIKKALFKNSFKTINALEYLLYSSKELNDRKKEIGREILNSIIKNLEDIKTVYETYLKNPIIKDDDNAKLINTLVASSYRLKEWRIGNPAGFSTKYKNDAKNSRAEYFLSQNSFEAIDSILDAQKEMIANEGYINLLNLAKDKNATNELEAVIAKIDEAKKELKSLPKDDFTNAKKLFDLASQIHDLYYITIIDKLGLKAEILDADGD
;
A
#
# COMPACT_ATOMS: atom_id res chain seq x y z
N MET A 1 -31.84 29.03 -62.29
CA MET A 1 -31.00 28.01 -61.64
C MET A 1 -30.59 28.50 -60.26
N LYS A 2 -31.31 28.12 -59.20
CA LYS A 2 -30.92 28.42 -57.81
C LYS A 2 -30.17 27.21 -57.27
N LYS A 3 -28.86 27.34 -57.05
CA LYS A 3 -28.04 26.30 -56.40
C LYS A 3 -28.31 26.35 -54.89
N ILE A 4 -28.96 25.31 -54.37
CA ILE A 4 -29.08 25.07 -52.93
C ILE A 4 -27.78 24.38 -52.53
N PHE A 5 -26.93 25.07 -51.76
CA PHE A 5 -25.77 24.45 -51.12
C PHE A 5 -26.24 23.89 -49.78
N LEU A 6 -26.32 22.56 -49.68
CA LEU A 6 -26.56 21.86 -48.43
C LEU A 6 -25.22 21.78 -47.68
N ILE A 7 -25.05 22.56 -46.62
CA ILE A 7 -23.91 22.43 -45.71
C ILE A 7 -24.24 21.31 -44.73
N LEU A 8 -23.63 20.15 -44.92
CA LEU A 8 -23.67 19.05 -43.97
C LEU A 8 -22.62 19.34 -42.88
N ILE A 9 -23.05 19.87 -41.74
CA ILE A 9 -22.20 20.01 -40.55
C ILE A 9 -22.10 18.62 -39.91
N PHE A 10 -20.98 17.92 -40.15
CA PHE A 10 -20.58 16.80 -39.31
C PHE A 10 -20.14 17.35 -37.95
N LEU A 11 -21.07 17.39 -36.99
CA LEU A 11 -20.73 17.46 -35.57
C LEU A 11 -20.21 16.08 -35.16
N THR A 12 -18.90 15.83 -35.38
CA THR A 12 -18.20 14.78 -34.65
C THR A 12 -18.03 15.27 -33.21
N GLY A 13 -19.10 15.21 -32.44
CA GLY A 13 -19.01 15.29 -30.99
C GLY A 13 -18.13 14.14 -30.53
N VAL A 14 -16.88 14.44 -30.18
CA VAL A 14 -16.07 13.53 -29.38
C VAL A 14 -16.82 13.43 -28.06
N ILE A 15 -17.59 12.36 -27.89
CA ILE A 15 -18.17 11.99 -26.60
C ILE A 15 -16.97 11.62 -25.75
N PHE A 16 -16.42 12.59 -25.02
CA PHE A 16 -15.51 12.28 -23.93
C PHE A 16 -16.31 11.46 -22.93
N ALA A 17 -16.05 10.15 -22.85
CA ALA A 17 -16.60 9.33 -21.81
C ALA A 17 -16.20 9.96 -20.46
N ASN A 18 -17.17 10.19 -19.58
CA ASN A 18 -16.89 10.73 -18.25
C ASN A 18 -15.94 9.75 -17.52
N GLU A 19 -14.89 10.30 -16.90
CA GLU A 19 -13.93 9.52 -16.11
C GLU A 19 -14.67 8.78 -14.99
N THR A 20 -14.51 7.45 -14.93
CA THR A 20 -15.06 6.63 -13.84
C THR A 20 -14.31 6.87 -12.54
N ILE A 21 -14.93 6.54 -11.39
CA ILE A 21 -14.27 6.61 -10.07
C ILE A 21 -12.97 5.78 -10.06
N PHE A 22 -13.00 4.56 -10.61
CA PHE A 22 -11.82 3.69 -10.66
C PHE A 22 -10.68 4.29 -11.49
N GLN A 23 -10.98 4.83 -12.67
CA GLN A 23 -9.97 5.54 -13.48
C GLN A 23 -9.41 6.76 -12.74
N SER A 24 -10.27 7.54 -12.10
CA SER A 24 -9.85 8.74 -11.37
C SER A 24 -8.96 8.38 -10.18
N VAL A 25 -9.27 7.33 -9.44
CA VAL A 25 -8.44 6.80 -8.35
C VAL A 25 -7.09 6.29 -8.86
N ILE A 26 -7.07 5.50 -9.94
CA ILE A 26 -5.79 5.01 -10.51
C ILE A 26 -4.90 6.19 -10.89
N LYS A 27 -5.46 7.20 -11.56
CA LYS A 27 -4.72 8.36 -12.05
C LYS A 27 -4.23 9.27 -10.92
N ASN A 28 -5.11 9.62 -9.98
CA ASN A 28 -4.85 10.67 -9.00
C ASN A 28 -4.25 10.14 -7.69
N VAL A 29 -4.41 8.84 -7.40
CA VAL A 29 -3.89 8.17 -6.19
C VAL A 29 -2.82 7.15 -6.56
N ALA A 30 -3.22 6.01 -7.14
CA ALA A 30 -2.34 4.83 -7.25
C ALA A 30 -1.08 5.10 -8.10
N LEU A 31 -1.23 5.75 -9.26
CA LEU A 31 -0.13 6.10 -10.14
C LEU A 31 0.81 7.14 -9.51
N LYS A 32 0.24 8.15 -8.84
CA LYS A 32 0.98 9.22 -8.16
C LYS A 32 1.79 8.67 -6.98
N ASP A 33 1.18 7.82 -6.15
CA ASP A 33 1.87 7.15 -5.04
C ASP A 33 2.98 6.24 -5.55
N THR A 34 2.73 5.46 -6.62
CA THR A 34 3.74 4.60 -7.23
C THR A 34 4.91 5.41 -7.76
N GLN A 35 4.65 6.53 -8.44
CA GLN A 35 5.70 7.42 -8.91
C GLN A 35 6.50 8.04 -7.77
N SER A 36 5.84 8.36 -6.64
CA SER A 36 6.49 8.88 -5.44
C SER A 36 7.41 7.83 -4.82
N ALA A 37 6.95 6.58 -4.69
CA ALA A 37 7.75 5.45 -4.19
C ALA A 37 8.97 5.16 -5.09
N ILE A 38 8.81 5.22 -6.41
CA ILE A 38 9.94 5.12 -7.36
C ILE A 38 10.98 6.22 -7.10
N ASN A 39 10.51 7.46 -6.91
CA ASN A 39 11.39 8.61 -6.73
C ASN A 39 12.15 8.54 -5.40
N SER A 40 11.48 8.18 -4.31
CA SER A 40 12.12 8.02 -3.01
C SER A 40 13.04 6.80 -2.95
N ALA A 41 12.69 5.68 -3.60
CA ALA A 41 13.59 4.54 -3.77
C ALA A 41 14.87 4.94 -4.54
N LYS A 42 14.74 5.70 -5.64
CA LYS A 42 15.88 6.24 -6.39
C LYS A 42 16.72 7.23 -5.55
N LYS A 43 16.09 8.03 -4.67
CA LYS A 43 16.80 8.91 -3.74
C LYS A 43 17.61 8.10 -2.73
N LEU A 44 16.98 7.09 -2.11
CA LEU A 44 17.63 6.17 -1.18
C LEU A 44 18.76 5.38 -1.85
N GLN A 45 18.61 4.97 -3.11
CA GLN A 45 19.63 4.25 -3.85
C GLN A 45 20.90 5.10 -4.06
N LYS A 46 20.74 6.41 -4.28
CA LYS A 46 21.86 7.35 -4.36
C LYS A 46 22.53 7.53 -3.01
N GLU A 47 21.74 7.62 -1.95
CA GLU A 47 22.20 7.89 -0.60
C GLU A 47 21.44 7.05 0.44
N LEU A 48 22.11 5.97 0.88
CA LEU A 48 21.59 5.02 1.88
C LEU A 48 21.69 5.63 3.28
N ASN A 49 20.61 6.26 3.74
CA ASN A 49 20.50 6.87 5.07
C ASN A 49 19.08 6.72 5.64
N ASP A 50 18.92 7.04 6.93
CA ASP A 50 17.67 6.85 7.67
C ASP A 50 16.51 7.71 7.15
N GLU A 51 16.79 8.96 6.79
CA GLU A 51 15.77 9.89 6.28
C GLU A 51 15.19 9.37 4.96
N ASN A 52 16.06 8.97 4.03
CA ASN A 52 15.66 8.44 2.74
C ASN A 52 14.98 7.07 2.88
N PHE A 53 15.42 6.23 3.83
CA PHE A 53 14.79 4.94 4.09
C PHE A 53 13.36 5.14 4.60
N THR A 54 13.20 6.00 5.60
CA THR A 54 11.88 6.37 6.16
C THR A 54 10.99 6.95 5.07
N LYS A 55 11.50 7.87 4.24
CA LYS A 55 10.71 8.46 3.14
C LYS A 55 10.24 7.41 2.13
N PHE A 56 11.13 6.51 1.73
CA PHE A 56 10.80 5.45 0.79
C PHE A 56 9.76 4.48 1.37
N LEU A 57 9.95 4.06 2.62
CA LEU A 57 9.02 3.19 3.33
C LEU A 57 7.61 3.80 3.39
N LYS A 58 7.51 5.07 3.77
CA LYS A 58 6.23 5.80 3.79
C LYS A 58 5.55 5.79 2.43
N ASP A 59 6.28 6.12 1.37
CA ASP A 59 5.72 6.13 0.01
C ASP A 59 5.30 4.74 -0.45
N TRP A 60 6.09 3.71 -0.17
CA TRP A 60 5.74 2.32 -0.46
C TRP A 60 4.46 1.90 0.27
N LYS A 61 4.32 2.23 1.56
CA LYS A 61 3.12 1.88 2.33
C LYS A 61 1.86 2.50 1.75
N ARG A 62 1.93 3.67 1.10
CA ARG A 62 0.79 4.23 0.37
C ARG A 62 0.40 3.37 -0.83
N VAL A 63 1.39 2.95 -1.62
CA VAL A 63 1.21 2.04 -2.77
C VAL A 63 0.62 0.71 -2.34
N GLU A 64 1.16 0.11 -1.29
CA GLU A 64 0.69 -1.18 -0.77
C GLU A 64 -0.74 -1.09 -0.21
N ALA A 65 -1.05 -0.02 0.52
CA ALA A 65 -2.37 0.17 1.14
C ALA A 65 -3.50 0.24 0.12
N ASN A 66 -3.23 0.79 -1.07
CA ASN A 66 -4.19 0.98 -2.16
C ASN A 66 -3.74 0.25 -3.43
N TYR A 67 -3.17 -0.95 -3.29
CA TYR A 67 -2.65 -1.72 -4.41
C TYR A 67 -3.77 -2.24 -5.32
N LEU A 68 -3.76 -1.81 -6.59
CA LEU A 68 -4.81 -2.14 -7.59
C LEU A 68 -4.27 -2.80 -8.85
N ALA A 69 -2.95 -2.92 -9.03
CA ALA A 69 -2.40 -3.47 -10.27
C ALA A 69 -2.77 -4.96 -10.46
N GLY A 70 -2.88 -5.74 -9.39
CA GLY A 70 -3.39 -7.12 -9.43
C GLY A 70 -4.86 -7.23 -9.86
N GLU A 71 -5.66 -6.24 -9.49
CA GLU A 71 -7.09 -6.14 -9.85
C GLU A 71 -7.30 -5.79 -11.33
N ILE A 72 -6.35 -5.06 -11.91
CA ILE A 72 -6.30 -4.71 -13.33
C ILE A 72 -5.77 -5.88 -14.15
N ASN A 73 -4.70 -6.51 -13.67
CA ASN A 73 -4.04 -7.63 -14.32
C ASN A 73 -3.56 -8.64 -13.27
N SER A 74 -4.16 -9.83 -13.26
CA SER A 74 -3.89 -10.90 -12.30
C SER A 74 -2.45 -11.41 -12.30
N ASP A 75 -1.70 -11.22 -13.39
CA ASP A 75 -0.27 -11.58 -13.45
C ASP A 75 0.57 -10.78 -12.44
N TYR A 76 0.04 -9.65 -11.96
CA TYR A 76 0.69 -8.78 -10.98
C TYR A 76 0.16 -8.97 -9.56
N LEU A 77 -0.79 -9.88 -9.30
CA LEU A 77 -1.39 -10.09 -7.98
C LEU A 77 -0.35 -10.21 -6.84
N ASP A 78 0.72 -10.95 -7.09
CA ASP A 78 1.79 -11.21 -6.13
C ASP A 78 2.93 -10.16 -6.15
N THR A 79 2.90 -9.15 -7.03
CA THR A 79 4.00 -8.18 -7.17
C THR A 79 4.39 -7.51 -5.84
N PRO A 80 3.47 -7.14 -4.93
CA PRO A 80 3.85 -6.58 -3.63
C PRO A 80 4.79 -7.49 -2.81
N ARG A 81 4.67 -8.81 -2.94
CA ARG A 81 5.53 -9.79 -2.23
C ARG A 81 6.99 -9.77 -2.70
N TYR A 82 7.27 -9.19 -3.87
CA TYR A 82 8.62 -8.99 -4.36
C TYR A 82 9.24 -7.66 -3.90
N ILE A 83 8.48 -6.83 -3.20
CA ILE A 83 8.93 -5.56 -2.63
C ILE A 83 8.98 -5.68 -1.10
N ASP A 84 7.98 -6.29 -0.49
CA ASP A 84 7.82 -6.39 0.95
C ASP A 84 7.24 -7.75 1.34
N VAL A 85 7.85 -8.39 2.33
CA VAL A 85 7.51 -9.76 2.74
C VAL A 85 6.96 -9.83 4.17
N PHE A 86 6.60 -8.69 4.77
CA PHE A 86 5.99 -8.68 6.10
C PHE A 86 4.77 -9.61 6.17
N ASN A 87 4.76 -10.45 7.21
CA ASN A 87 3.75 -11.48 7.49
C ASN A 87 3.56 -12.58 6.41
N ASN A 88 4.33 -12.55 5.32
CA ASN A 88 4.24 -13.53 4.22
C ASN A 88 5.49 -14.45 4.13
N LEU A 89 6.50 -14.24 4.97
CA LEU A 89 7.76 -14.97 4.93
C LEU A 89 7.81 -16.09 5.98
N LYS A 90 8.12 -17.32 5.54
CA LYS A 90 8.30 -18.50 6.41
C LYS A 90 9.75 -18.84 6.72
N GLU A 91 10.69 -17.97 6.36
CA GLU A 91 12.12 -18.19 6.52
C GLU A 91 12.78 -17.13 7.42
N ASP A 92 13.89 -17.49 8.05
CA ASP A 92 14.71 -16.57 8.83
C ASP A 92 15.53 -15.67 7.87
N LEU A 93 14.93 -14.54 7.48
CA LEU A 93 15.55 -13.56 6.60
C LEU A 93 16.79 -12.94 7.22
N ASN A 94 16.74 -12.62 8.51
CA ASN A 94 17.78 -11.90 9.22
C ASN A 94 19.08 -12.70 9.23
N SER A 95 19.03 -13.97 9.66
CA SER A 95 20.20 -14.86 9.64
C SER A 95 20.71 -15.13 8.22
N GLN A 96 19.82 -15.19 7.23
CA GLN A 96 20.21 -15.37 5.83
C GLN A 96 20.89 -14.13 5.25
N MET A 97 20.37 -12.94 5.52
CA MET A 97 20.95 -11.69 5.09
C MET A 97 22.29 -11.43 5.76
N GLN A 98 22.46 -11.83 7.03
CA GLN A 98 23.76 -11.78 7.68
C GLN A 98 24.82 -12.59 6.91
N ARG A 99 24.47 -13.81 6.47
CA ARG A 99 25.38 -14.63 5.64
C ARG A 99 25.68 -14.00 4.28
N VAL A 100 24.70 -13.32 3.67
CA VAL A 100 24.90 -12.58 2.41
C VAL A 100 25.90 -11.43 2.61
N ILE A 101 25.76 -10.70 3.71
CA ILE A 101 26.61 -9.57 4.08
C ILE A 101 28.05 -10.03 4.34
N ASP A 102 28.22 -11.07 5.16
CA ASP A 102 29.53 -11.58 5.58
C ASP A 102 30.25 -12.42 4.51
N GLY A 103 29.49 -12.91 3.52
CA GLY A 103 30.01 -13.70 2.41
C GLY A 103 30.90 -12.90 1.46
N ASN A 104 31.58 -13.62 0.56
CA ASN A 104 32.43 -13.06 -0.49
C ASN A 104 31.88 -13.30 -1.91
N LEU A 105 30.69 -13.90 -2.01
CA LEU A 105 30.04 -14.12 -3.30
C LEU A 105 29.73 -12.79 -3.98
N ASP A 106 29.75 -12.83 -5.32
CA ASP A 106 29.18 -11.80 -6.16
C ASP A 106 27.75 -11.46 -5.70
N ILE A 107 27.42 -10.17 -5.67
CA ILE A 107 26.19 -9.67 -5.04
C ILE A 107 24.95 -10.23 -5.73
N LYS A 108 24.93 -10.32 -7.06
CA LYS A 108 23.78 -10.86 -7.79
C LYS A 108 23.60 -12.35 -7.52
N LYS A 109 24.69 -13.10 -7.40
CA LYS A 109 24.66 -14.50 -6.98
C LYS A 109 24.21 -14.67 -5.53
N ALA A 110 24.64 -13.77 -4.63
CA ALA A 110 24.27 -13.80 -3.23
C ALA A 110 22.78 -13.47 -3.02
N LEU A 111 22.21 -12.57 -3.84
CA LEU A 111 20.81 -12.14 -3.83
C LEU A 111 19.90 -12.99 -4.74
N PHE A 112 20.12 -14.31 -4.79
CA PHE A 112 19.38 -15.21 -5.68
C PHE A 112 17.88 -15.35 -5.31
N LYS A 113 17.52 -15.24 -4.03
CA LYS A 113 16.12 -15.31 -3.58
C LYS A 113 15.42 -13.97 -3.70
N ASN A 114 14.12 -14.00 -4.00
CA ASN A 114 13.31 -12.78 -4.07
C ASN A 114 13.17 -12.10 -2.70
N SER A 115 13.06 -12.87 -1.61
CA SER A 115 13.03 -12.36 -0.23
C SER A 115 14.24 -11.52 0.14
N PHE A 116 15.41 -11.78 -0.46
CA PHE A 116 16.65 -11.02 -0.22
C PHE A 116 16.65 -9.66 -0.92
N LYS A 117 15.68 -9.40 -1.78
CA LYS A 117 15.56 -8.20 -2.61
C LYS A 117 14.34 -7.35 -2.22
N THR A 118 14.02 -7.34 -0.92
CA THR A 118 12.84 -6.70 -0.32
C THR A 118 13.22 -5.57 0.64
N ILE A 119 12.24 -4.77 1.05
CA ILE A 119 12.42 -3.72 2.06
C ILE A 119 12.85 -4.31 3.40
N ASN A 120 12.34 -5.48 3.80
CA ASN A 120 12.75 -6.13 5.05
C ASN A 120 14.22 -6.57 5.01
N ALA A 121 14.70 -7.05 3.86
CA ALA A 121 16.11 -7.37 3.66
C ALA A 121 16.98 -6.10 3.67
N LEU A 122 16.51 -5.02 3.04
CA LEU A 122 17.16 -3.71 3.06
C LEU A 122 17.21 -3.13 4.48
N GLU A 123 16.14 -3.26 5.25
CA GLU A 123 16.09 -2.83 6.65
C GLU A 123 17.15 -3.58 7.46
N TYR A 124 17.18 -4.92 7.38
CA TYR A 124 18.19 -5.70 8.08
C TYR A 124 19.60 -5.25 7.68
N LEU A 125 19.86 -5.04 6.38
CA LEU A 125 21.16 -4.57 5.89
C LEU A 125 21.58 -3.23 6.50
N LEU A 126 20.65 -2.27 6.60
CA LEU A 126 20.91 -0.92 7.09
C LEU A 126 21.03 -0.85 8.61
N TYR A 127 20.26 -1.66 9.34
CA TYR A 127 20.09 -1.52 10.80
C TYR A 127 20.68 -2.65 11.65
N SER A 128 21.17 -3.75 11.04
CA SER A 128 21.85 -4.83 11.77
C SER A 128 23.24 -4.46 12.30
N SER A 129 23.82 -3.34 11.83
CA SER A 129 25.16 -2.90 12.23
C SER A 129 25.31 -1.39 12.13
N LYS A 130 26.25 -0.81 12.89
CA LYS A 130 26.49 0.64 12.91
C LYS A 130 27.16 1.21 11.66
N GLU A 131 27.81 0.39 10.83
CA GLU A 131 28.62 0.87 9.70
C GLU A 131 28.23 0.24 8.36
N LEU A 132 28.05 1.11 7.35
CA LEU A 132 27.83 0.76 5.95
C LEU A 132 29.16 0.74 5.19
N ASN A 133 29.79 -0.43 5.11
CA ASN A 133 30.93 -0.64 4.23
C ASN A 133 30.51 -0.69 2.75
N ASP A 134 31.48 -0.69 1.83
CA ASP A 134 31.20 -0.63 0.39
C ASP A 134 30.38 -1.82 -0.10
N ARG A 135 30.66 -3.03 0.39
CA ARG A 135 29.87 -4.23 0.07
C ARG A 135 28.40 -4.05 0.46
N LYS A 136 28.10 -3.55 1.66
CA LYS A 136 26.72 -3.29 2.10
C LYS A 136 26.05 -2.24 1.22
N LYS A 137 26.76 -1.18 0.85
CA LYS A 137 26.21 -0.17 -0.07
C LYS A 137 25.85 -0.77 -1.43
N GLU A 138 26.69 -1.64 -1.97
CA GLU A 138 26.42 -2.33 -3.23
C GLU A 138 25.25 -3.30 -3.11
N ILE A 139 25.15 -4.08 -2.03
CA ILE A 139 23.99 -4.94 -1.74
C ILE A 139 22.71 -4.11 -1.68
N GLY A 140 22.72 -3.00 -0.92
CA GLY A 140 21.55 -2.12 -0.78
C GLY A 140 21.10 -1.52 -2.11
N ARG A 141 22.05 -1.13 -2.96
CA ARG A 141 21.74 -0.64 -4.32
C ARG A 141 21.11 -1.71 -5.20
N GLU A 142 21.58 -2.96 -5.12
CA GLU A 142 21.00 -4.06 -5.91
C GLU A 142 19.61 -4.47 -5.42
N ILE A 143 19.38 -4.46 -4.10
CA ILE A 143 18.03 -4.63 -3.53
C ILE A 143 17.10 -3.53 -4.07
N LEU A 144 17.54 -2.27 -4.04
CA LEU A 144 16.75 -1.15 -4.55
C LEU A 144 16.53 -1.21 -6.06
N ASN A 145 17.48 -1.72 -6.86
CA ASN A 145 17.26 -1.97 -8.29
C ASN A 145 16.07 -2.92 -8.51
N SER A 146 16.00 -4.00 -7.74
CA SER A 146 14.91 -4.97 -7.82
C SER A 146 13.57 -4.34 -7.42
N ILE A 147 13.55 -3.59 -6.31
CA ILE A 147 12.35 -2.91 -5.83
C ILE A 147 11.85 -1.86 -6.84
N ILE A 148 12.75 -1.03 -7.36
CA ILE A 148 12.41 -0.02 -8.38
C ILE A 148 11.85 -0.69 -9.63
N LYS A 149 12.42 -1.81 -10.07
CA LYS A 149 11.90 -2.56 -11.21
C LYS A 149 10.44 -3.00 -10.96
N ASN A 150 10.16 -3.61 -9.81
CA ASN A 150 8.79 -4.03 -9.47
C ASN A 150 7.82 -2.83 -9.38
N LEU A 151 8.27 -1.67 -8.89
CA LEU A 151 7.45 -0.45 -8.86
C LEU A 151 7.18 0.11 -10.26
N GLU A 152 8.17 0.09 -11.16
CA GLU A 152 8.00 0.50 -12.57
C GLU A 152 7.05 -0.46 -13.31
N ASP A 153 7.07 -1.75 -12.97
CA ASP A 153 6.11 -2.74 -13.47
C ASP A 153 4.67 -2.39 -13.01
N ILE A 154 4.47 -2.09 -11.72
CA ILE A 154 3.17 -1.62 -11.19
C ILE A 154 2.70 -0.35 -11.91
N LYS A 155 3.61 0.63 -12.07
CA LYS A 155 3.33 1.87 -12.78
C LYS A 155 2.89 1.61 -14.23
N THR A 156 3.56 0.68 -14.91
CA THR A 156 3.25 0.31 -16.29
C THR A 156 1.84 -0.27 -16.41
N VAL A 157 1.39 -1.08 -15.43
CA VAL A 157 0.02 -1.58 -15.39
C VAL A 157 -0.99 -0.43 -15.32
N TYR A 158 -0.78 0.54 -14.43
CA TYR A 158 -1.66 1.71 -14.30
C TYR A 158 -1.68 2.59 -15.55
N GLU A 159 -0.51 2.90 -16.13
CA GLU A 159 -0.43 3.70 -17.36
C GLU A 159 -1.08 2.98 -18.55
N THR A 160 -0.94 1.66 -18.64
CA THR A 160 -1.56 0.85 -19.71
C THR A 160 -3.07 0.84 -19.57
N TYR A 161 -3.58 0.66 -18.36
CA TYR A 161 -5.02 0.73 -18.07
C TYR A 161 -5.59 2.10 -18.41
N LEU A 162 -4.94 3.19 -18.03
CA LEU A 162 -5.42 4.55 -18.32
C LEU A 162 -5.43 4.88 -19.82
N LYS A 163 -4.53 4.29 -20.61
CA LYS A 163 -4.51 4.44 -22.08
C LYS A 163 -5.66 3.70 -22.76
N ASN A 164 -5.97 2.49 -22.29
CA ASN A 164 -7.00 1.62 -22.87
C ASN A 164 -7.86 1.00 -21.75
N PRO A 165 -8.74 1.78 -21.13
CA PRO A 165 -9.49 1.32 -19.96
C PRO A 165 -10.52 0.26 -20.35
N ILE A 166 -10.50 -0.86 -19.64
CA ILE A 166 -11.54 -1.89 -19.71
C ILE A 166 -12.43 -1.70 -18.49
N ILE A 167 -13.51 -0.95 -18.65
CA ILE A 167 -14.46 -0.68 -17.56
C ILE A 167 -15.22 -1.98 -17.26
N LYS A 168 -15.21 -2.39 -15.99
CA LYS A 168 -15.95 -3.56 -15.51
C LYS A 168 -16.99 -3.12 -14.47
N ASP A 169 -18.11 -3.85 -14.43
CA ASP A 169 -19.22 -3.55 -13.51
C ASP A 169 -18.83 -3.63 -12.02
N ASP A 170 -17.74 -4.35 -11.72
CA ASP A 170 -17.21 -4.58 -10.37
C ASP A 170 -16.07 -3.63 -9.96
N ASP A 171 -15.72 -2.63 -10.78
CA ASP A 171 -14.55 -1.78 -10.52
C ASP A 171 -14.63 -1.02 -9.20
N ASN A 172 -15.82 -0.55 -8.82
CA ASN A 172 -16.05 0.09 -7.53
C ASN A 172 -15.94 -0.91 -6.37
N ALA A 173 -16.27 -2.19 -6.60
CA ALA A 173 -16.13 -3.24 -5.60
C ALA A 173 -14.67 -3.53 -5.29
N LYS A 174 -13.82 -3.57 -6.31
CA LYS A 174 -12.36 -3.74 -6.14
C LYS A 174 -11.79 -2.68 -5.21
N LEU A 175 -12.15 -1.40 -5.40
CA LEU A 175 -11.66 -0.32 -4.53
C LEU A 175 -12.02 -0.54 -3.06
N ILE A 176 -13.26 -0.92 -2.76
CA ILE A 176 -13.68 -1.14 -1.37
C ILE A 176 -13.08 -2.44 -0.82
N ASN A 177 -12.99 -3.51 -1.63
CA ASN A 177 -12.32 -4.74 -1.24
C ASN A 177 -10.84 -4.50 -0.89
N THR A 178 -10.14 -3.64 -1.66
CA THR A 178 -8.78 -3.19 -1.33
C THR A 178 -8.74 -2.49 0.03
N LEU A 179 -9.67 -1.58 0.33
CA LEU A 179 -9.74 -0.91 1.63
C LEU A 179 -10.06 -1.87 2.78
N VAL A 180 -10.93 -2.86 2.57
CA VAL A 180 -11.25 -3.91 3.55
C VAL A 180 -10.04 -4.80 3.82
N ALA A 181 -9.34 -5.25 2.77
CA ALA A 181 -8.10 -6.01 2.92
C ALA A 181 -7.01 -5.20 3.64
N SER A 182 -6.83 -3.94 3.24
CA SER A 182 -5.84 -3.02 3.81
C SER A 182 -6.09 -2.73 5.28
N SER A 183 -7.34 -2.42 5.65
CA SER A 183 -7.75 -2.19 7.05
C SER A 183 -7.65 -3.44 7.91
N TYR A 184 -7.95 -4.63 7.37
CA TYR A 184 -7.73 -5.90 8.07
C TYR A 184 -6.25 -6.12 8.40
N ARG A 185 -5.36 -5.97 7.42
CA ARG A 185 -3.91 -6.12 7.61
C ARG A 185 -3.35 -5.07 8.57
N LEU A 186 -3.87 -3.84 8.51
CA LEU A 186 -3.52 -2.79 9.46
C LEU A 186 -3.87 -3.20 10.89
N LYS A 187 -5.13 -3.63 11.11
CA LYS A 187 -5.65 -4.07 12.40
C LYS A 187 -4.93 -5.30 12.93
N GLU A 188 -4.97 -6.42 12.21
CA GLU A 188 -4.43 -7.69 12.68
C GLU A 188 -2.90 -7.72 12.64
N TRP A 189 -2.29 -7.35 11.51
CA TRP A 189 -0.86 -7.63 11.30
C TRP A 189 0.04 -6.52 11.83
N ARG A 190 -0.29 -5.26 11.55
CA ARG A 190 0.60 -4.12 11.84
C ARG A 190 0.43 -3.58 13.25
N ILE A 191 -0.78 -3.66 13.81
CA ILE A 191 -1.08 -3.23 15.19
C ILE A 191 -1.27 -4.45 16.10
N GLY A 192 -2.13 -5.38 15.71
CA GLY A 192 -2.55 -6.49 16.56
C GLY A 192 -1.42 -7.46 16.92
N ASN A 193 -0.58 -7.85 15.95
CA ASN A 193 0.53 -8.77 16.19
C ASN A 193 1.54 -8.24 17.22
N PRO A 194 2.10 -7.01 17.08
CA PRO A 194 3.03 -6.48 18.08
C PRO A 194 2.35 -6.12 19.41
N ALA A 195 1.10 -5.66 19.39
CA ALA A 195 0.36 -5.31 20.62
C ALA A 195 -0.19 -6.52 21.39
N GLY A 196 -0.17 -7.72 20.80
CA GLY A 196 -0.75 -8.92 21.40
C GLY A 196 -2.29 -8.92 21.40
N PHE A 197 -2.92 -8.22 20.46
CA PHE A 197 -4.38 -8.16 20.31
C PHE A 197 -4.91 -8.87 19.06
N SER A 198 -4.03 -9.28 18.14
CA SER A 198 -4.45 -10.08 17.00
C SER A 198 -4.90 -11.47 17.44
N THR A 199 -5.65 -12.13 16.55
CA THR A 199 -6.13 -13.50 16.80
C THR A 199 -4.98 -14.46 17.09
N LYS A 200 -3.86 -14.33 16.34
CA LYS A 200 -2.69 -15.21 16.43
C LYS A 200 -1.85 -15.03 17.70
N TYR A 201 -1.79 -13.81 18.25
CA TYR A 201 -0.87 -13.47 19.35
C TYR A 201 -1.59 -12.90 20.58
N LYS A 202 -2.84 -13.29 20.78
CA LYS A 202 -3.69 -12.80 21.87
C LYS A 202 -3.00 -12.91 23.23
N ASN A 203 -2.93 -11.78 23.95
CA ASN A 203 -2.31 -11.62 25.27
C ASN A 203 -0.78 -11.83 25.31
N ASP A 204 -0.10 -11.79 24.16
CA ASP A 204 1.36 -11.92 24.06
C ASP A 204 1.93 -10.72 23.30
N ALA A 205 2.04 -9.56 23.96
CA ALA A 205 2.57 -8.35 23.34
C ALA A 205 4.09 -8.46 23.14
N LYS A 206 4.55 -8.20 21.90
CA LYS A 206 5.97 -8.23 21.52
C LYS A 206 6.26 -7.23 20.40
N ASN A 207 6.86 -6.09 20.73
CA ASN A 207 7.27 -5.06 19.75
C ASN A 207 8.16 -5.60 18.63
N SER A 208 8.95 -6.65 18.87
CA SER A 208 9.79 -7.29 17.85
C SER A 208 9.02 -7.94 16.70
N ARG A 209 7.69 -8.04 16.80
CA ARG A 209 6.80 -8.49 15.71
C ARG A 209 6.32 -7.35 14.81
N ALA A 210 6.60 -6.11 15.17
CA ALA A 210 6.17 -4.96 14.39
C ALA A 210 6.88 -4.95 13.04
N GLU A 211 6.16 -4.51 12.01
CA GLU A 211 6.75 -4.25 10.70
C GLU A 211 7.78 -3.13 10.84
N TYR A 212 9.00 -3.35 10.38
CA TYR A 212 10.09 -2.37 10.50
C TYR A 212 10.61 -2.10 11.93
N PHE A 213 10.63 -3.15 12.75
CA PHE A 213 11.10 -3.07 14.13
C PHE A 213 12.57 -2.60 14.26
N LEU A 214 13.46 -2.97 13.32
CA LEU A 214 14.89 -2.63 13.45
C LEU A 214 15.14 -1.14 13.24
N SER A 215 14.44 -0.55 12.28
CA SER A 215 14.55 0.87 11.92
C SER A 215 13.67 1.78 12.77
N GLN A 216 12.76 1.21 13.57
CA GLN A 216 11.77 1.94 14.35
C GLN A 216 10.91 2.86 13.44
N ASN A 217 10.36 2.29 12.36
CA ASN A 217 9.47 2.96 11.41
C ASN A 217 8.05 2.36 11.34
N SER A 218 7.65 1.52 12.31
CA SER A 218 6.33 0.89 12.33
C SER A 218 5.20 1.94 12.40
N PHE A 219 5.34 2.97 13.22
CA PHE A 219 4.32 4.02 13.34
C PHE A 219 4.30 4.91 12.09
N GLU A 220 5.44 5.22 11.48
CA GLU A 220 5.48 5.95 10.20
C GLU A 220 4.80 5.17 9.07
N ALA A 221 4.95 3.84 9.07
CA ALA A 221 4.24 2.95 8.16
C ALA A 221 2.72 3.03 8.37
N ILE A 222 2.27 2.88 9.61
CA ILE A 222 0.84 2.94 9.99
C ILE A 222 0.23 4.29 9.63
N ASP A 223 0.90 5.40 9.94
CA ASP A 223 0.46 6.76 9.61
C ASP A 223 0.26 6.93 8.09
N SER A 224 1.20 6.39 7.30
CA SER A 224 1.16 6.45 5.83
C SER A 224 0.04 5.60 5.23
N ILE A 225 -0.25 4.43 5.80
CA ILE A 225 -1.38 3.57 5.41
C ILE A 225 -2.70 4.29 5.69
N LEU A 226 -2.84 4.88 6.88
CA LEU A 226 -4.02 5.65 7.27
C LEU A 226 -4.27 6.83 6.34
N ASP A 227 -3.22 7.56 5.96
CA ASP A 227 -3.35 8.66 4.98
C ASP A 227 -3.71 8.19 3.58
N ALA A 228 -3.17 7.05 3.14
CA ALA A 228 -3.50 6.48 1.84
C ALA A 228 -4.97 6.02 1.79
N GLN A 229 -5.45 5.34 2.84
CA GLN A 229 -6.86 4.95 2.95
C GLN A 229 -7.78 6.18 2.98
N LYS A 230 -7.40 7.24 3.69
CA LYS A 230 -8.17 8.49 3.77
C LYS A 230 -8.29 9.19 2.41
N GLU A 231 -7.20 9.27 1.63
CA GLU A 231 -7.20 9.92 0.29
C GLU A 231 -8.19 9.25 -0.69
N MET A 232 -8.50 7.96 -0.51
CA MET A 232 -9.47 7.23 -1.32
C MET A 232 -10.94 7.64 -1.08
N ILE A 233 -11.24 8.17 0.11
CA ILE A 233 -12.62 8.36 0.61
C ILE A 233 -12.93 9.80 1.08
N ALA A 234 -11.92 10.65 1.18
CA ALA A 234 -12.07 12.03 1.63
C ALA A 234 -12.55 12.96 0.50
N ASN A 235 -12.93 14.18 0.85
CA ASN A 235 -13.28 15.19 -0.16
C ASN A 235 -12.01 15.75 -0.80
N GLU A 236 -11.66 15.21 -1.96
CA GLU A 236 -10.48 15.58 -2.73
C GLU A 236 -10.84 16.42 -3.97
N GLY A 237 -9.83 17.01 -4.61
CA GLY A 237 -9.99 17.77 -5.87
C GLY A 237 -10.31 16.91 -7.11
N TYR A 238 -10.67 15.65 -6.94
CA TYR A 238 -10.95 14.67 -8.00
C TYR A 238 -12.04 13.68 -7.56
N ILE A 239 -12.56 12.90 -8.51
CA ILE A 239 -13.63 11.93 -8.27
C ILE A 239 -13.05 10.71 -7.51
N ASN A 240 -13.67 10.31 -6.41
CA ASN A 240 -13.25 9.13 -5.65
C ASN A 240 -14.47 8.41 -5.02
N LEU A 241 -14.24 7.54 -4.03
CA LEU A 241 -15.31 6.76 -3.40
C LEU A 241 -16.32 7.61 -2.62
N LEU A 242 -15.98 8.84 -2.23
CA LEU A 242 -16.95 9.76 -1.63
C LEU A 242 -18.07 10.11 -2.62
N ASN A 243 -17.76 10.24 -3.91
CA ASN A 243 -18.76 10.47 -4.95
C ASN A 243 -19.73 9.28 -5.04
N LEU A 244 -19.22 8.05 -5.01
CA LEU A 244 -20.06 6.85 -4.97
C LEU A 244 -20.95 6.81 -3.73
N ALA A 245 -20.39 7.14 -2.57
CA ALA A 245 -21.13 7.14 -1.31
C ALA A 245 -22.28 8.15 -1.31
N LYS A 246 -22.08 9.34 -1.90
CA LYS A 246 -23.15 10.33 -2.09
C LYS A 246 -24.29 9.77 -2.93
N ASP A 247 -23.97 9.09 -4.03
CA ASP A 247 -24.97 8.49 -4.92
C ASP A 247 -25.73 7.32 -4.28
N LYS A 248 -25.11 6.65 -3.29
CA LYS A 248 -25.64 5.46 -2.61
C LYS A 248 -26.17 5.73 -1.20
N ASN A 249 -26.26 6.99 -0.77
CA ASN A 249 -26.63 7.37 0.60
C ASN A 249 -25.77 6.69 1.69
N ALA A 250 -24.47 6.58 1.44
CA ALA A 250 -23.47 5.97 2.33
C ALA A 250 -22.41 7.00 2.82
N THR A 251 -22.70 8.30 2.69
CA THR A 251 -21.75 9.37 3.04
C THR A 251 -21.38 9.36 4.52
N ASN A 252 -22.36 9.12 5.40
CA ASN A 252 -22.15 9.14 6.85
C ASN A 252 -21.18 8.05 7.30
N GLU A 253 -21.23 6.89 6.65
CA GLU A 253 -20.35 5.76 6.91
C GLU A 253 -18.89 6.10 6.54
N LEU A 254 -18.66 6.71 5.36
CA LEU A 254 -17.31 7.16 4.99
C LEU A 254 -16.81 8.32 5.86
N GLU A 255 -17.67 9.26 6.25
CA GLU A 255 -17.30 10.32 7.21
C GLU A 255 -16.93 9.75 8.58
N ALA A 256 -17.63 8.71 9.05
CA ALA A 256 -17.27 8.00 10.27
C ALA A 256 -15.91 7.31 10.15
N VAL A 257 -15.59 6.69 9.01
CA VAL A 257 -14.26 6.12 8.76
C VAL A 257 -13.18 7.20 8.83
N ILE A 258 -13.39 8.34 8.16
CA ILE A 258 -12.44 9.46 8.17
C ILE A 258 -12.18 9.95 9.60
N ALA A 259 -13.23 10.11 10.40
CA ALA A 259 -13.10 10.51 11.79
C ALA A 259 -12.28 9.49 12.61
N LYS A 260 -12.50 8.18 12.37
CA LYS A 260 -11.75 7.11 13.04
C LYS A 260 -10.30 7.05 12.60
N ILE A 261 -10.00 7.32 11.33
CA ILE A 261 -8.64 7.49 10.85
C ILE A 261 -7.96 8.64 11.61
N ASP A 262 -8.61 9.80 11.73
CA ASP A 262 -8.04 10.95 12.42
C ASP A 262 -7.82 10.68 13.92
N GLU A 263 -8.75 9.98 14.57
CA GLU A 263 -8.59 9.50 15.95
C GLU A 263 -7.41 8.52 16.08
N ALA A 264 -7.25 7.57 15.14
CA ALA A 264 -6.16 6.59 15.14
C ALA A 264 -4.80 7.27 14.96
N LYS A 265 -4.69 8.24 14.05
CA LYS A 265 -3.47 9.05 13.86
C LYS A 265 -3.12 9.86 15.12
N LYS A 266 -4.12 10.41 15.80
CA LYS A 266 -3.91 11.13 17.07
C LYS A 266 -3.43 10.19 18.17
N GLU A 267 -4.01 9.00 18.27
CA GLU A 267 -3.59 7.97 19.23
C GLU A 267 -2.15 7.51 18.96
N LEU A 268 -1.81 7.22 17.70
CA LEU A 268 -0.48 6.82 17.27
C LEU A 268 0.60 7.82 17.71
N LYS A 269 0.34 9.12 17.56
CA LYS A 269 1.25 10.20 17.99
C LYS A 269 1.37 10.36 19.51
N SER A 270 0.43 9.80 20.27
CA SER A 270 0.44 9.87 21.74
C SER A 270 1.22 8.72 22.39
N LEU A 271 1.41 7.62 21.65
CA LEU A 271 2.19 6.47 22.10
C LEU A 271 3.70 6.75 22.01
N PRO A 272 4.53 6.15 22.88
CA PRO A 272 5.98 6.17 22.68
C PRO A 272 6.33 5.55 21.33
N LYS A 273 7.37 6.10 20.68
CA LYS A 273 7.78 5.69 19.33
C LYS A 273 7.90 4.17 19.23
N ASP A 274 7.12 3.58 18.31
CA ASP A 274 7.08 2.14 18.01
C ASP A 274 6.89 1.22 19.23
N ASP A 275 6.27 1.74 20.30
CA ASP A 275 5.89 0.95 21.47
C ASP A 275 4.41 0.59 21.44
N PHE A 276 4.13 -0.68 21.16
CA PHE A 276 2.77 -1.21 21.08
C PHE A 276 2.22 -1.71 22.42
N THR A 277 2.98 -1.63 23.52
CA THR A 277 2.57 -2.16 24.84
C THR A 277 1.23 -1.60 25.31
N ASN A 278 0.94 -0.34 25.00
CA ASN A 278 -0.32 0.34 25.36
C ASN A 278 -1.21 0.65 24.15
N ALA A 279 -1.04 -0.05 23.02
CA ALA A 279 -1.74 0.25 21.76
C ALA A 279 -3.19 -0.27 21.69
N LYS A 280 -3.85 -0.56 22.82
CA LYS A 280 -5.21 -1.13 22.83
C LYS A 280 -6.21 -0.21 22.12
N LYS A 281 -6.18 1.08 22.44
CA LYS A 281 -7.07 2.06 21.82
C LYS A 281 -6.80 2.20 20.32
N LEU A 282 -5.53 2.16 19.90
CA LEU A 282 -5.16 2.16 18.48
C LEU A 282 -5.72 0.92 17.76
N PHE A 283 -5.63 -0.26 18.37
CA PHE A 283 -6.21 -1.49 17.84
C PHE A 283 -7.74 -1.41 17.74
N ASP A 284 -8.42 -0.89 18.77
CA ASP A 284 -9.88 -0.73 18.77
C ASP A 284 -10.33 0.27 17.69
N LEU A 285 -9.56 1.32 17.42
CA LEU A 285 -9.82 2.28 16.34
C LEU A 285 -9.61 1.65 14.96
N ALA A 286 -8.53 0.88 14.76
CA ALA A 286 -8.29 0.13 13.53
C ALA A 286 -9.39 -0.91 13.28
N SER A 287 -9.92 -1.52 14.34
CA SER A 287 -11.06 -2.43 14.27
C SER A 287 -12.33 -1.72 13.80
N GLN A 288 -12.65 -0.58 14.39
CA GLN A 288 -13.79 0.23 13.95
C GLN A 288 -13.67 0.69 12.49
N ILE A 289 -12.46 1.06 12.03
CA ILE A 289 -12.21 1.40 10.62
C ILE A 289 -12.54 0.20 9.72
N HIS A 290 -12.02 -0.98 10.05
CA HIS A 290 -12.27 -2.20 9.27
C HIS A 290 -13.76 -2.57 9.24
N ASP A 291 -14.43 -2.57 10.40
CA ASP A 291 -15.85 -2.91 10.51
C ASP A 291 -16.72 -1.93 9.70
N LEU A 292 -16.42 -0.63 9.74
CA LEU A 292 -17.12 0.38 8.95
C LEU A 292 -16.95 0.18 7.45
N TYR A 293 -15.75 -0.18 6.99
CA TYR A 293 -15.55 -0.53 5.58
C TYR A 293 -16.37 -1.76 5.18
N TYR A 294 -16.40 -2.79 6.04
CA TYR A 294 -17.18 -4.01 5.78
C TYR A 294 -18.70 -3.75 5.75
N ILE A 295 -19.22 -2.97 6.71
CA ILE A 295 -20.61 -2.51 6.72
C ILE A 295 -20.93 -1.72 5.44
N THR A 296 -20.03 -0.83 5.01
CA THR A 296 -20.20 -0.06 3.77
C THR A 296 -20.35 -0.96 2.54
N ILE A 297 -19.55 -2.04 2.44
CA ILE A 297 -19.67 -3.04 1.36
C ILE A 297 -21.05 -3.70 1.36
N ILE A 298 -21.42 -4.30 2.51
CA ILE A 298 -22.53 -5.26 2.59
C ILE A 298 -23.88 -4.55 2.60
N ASP A 299 -24.04 -3.56 3.48
CA ASP A 299 -25.38 -3.02 3.77
C ASP A 299 -25.80 -1.93 2.80
N LYS A 300 -24.84 -1.17 2.25
CA LYS A 300 -25.15 0.07 1.51
C LYS A 300 -24.78 0.01 0.04
N LEU A 301 -23.65 -0.60 -0.31
CA LEU A 301 -23.22 -0.68 -1.70
C LEU A 301 -23.76 -1.93 -2.42
N GLY A 302 -24.24 -2.93 -1.68
CA GLY A 302 -24.77 -4.19 -2.24
C GLY A 302 -23.70 -4.99 -2.98
N LEU A 303 -22.44 -4.83 -2.57
CA LEU A 303 -21.29 -5.42 -3.21
C LEU A 303 -20.96 -6.75 -2.52
N LYS A 304 -20.54 -7.75 -3.30
CA LYS A 304 -20.06 -9.02 -2.73
C LYS A 304 -18.70 -8.79 -2.09
N ALA A 305 -18.61 -8.97 -0.77
CA ALA A 305 -17.34 -9.05 -0.09
C ALA A 305 -16.57 -10.26 -0.64
N GLU A 306 -15.33 -10.04 -1.06
CA GLU A 306 -14.41 -11.16 -1.28
C GLU A 306 -14.02 -11.75 0.07
N ILE A 307 -13.97 -13.09 0.13
CA ILE A 307 -13.45 -13.76 1.32
C ILE A 307 -11.98 -13.40 1.39
N LEU A 308 -11.60 -12.60 2.38
CA LEU A 308 -10.20 -12.43 2.74
C LEU A 308 -9.71 -13.80 3.18
N ASP A 309 -8.74 -14.36 2.47
CA ASP A 309 -7.95 -15.48 2.98
C ASP A 309 -7.27 -14.99 4.26
N ALA A 310 -7.93 -15.23 5.39
CA ALA A 310 -7.29 -15.28 6.68
C ALA A 310 -6.42 -16.51 6.62
N ASP A 311 -5.15 -16.34 6.19
CA ASP A 311 -4.16 -17.41 6.10
C ASP A 311 -4.33 -18.34 7.30
N GLY A 312 -4.85 -19.54 6.99
CA GLY A 312 -5.08 -20.60 7.92
C GLY A 312 -3.74 -21.15 8.37
N ASP A 313 -3.28 -20.66 9.53
CA ASP A 313 -2.49 -21.42 10.50
C ASP A 313 -3.28 -21.46 11.82
#